data_AF-C7D632-F1
#
_entry.id   AF-C7D632-F1
#
_cell.length_a   1.000
_cell.length_b   1.000
_cell.length_c   1.000
_cell.angle_alpha   90.00
_cell.angle_beta   90.00
_cell.angle_gamma   90.00
#
_symmetry.space_group_name_H-M   'P 1'
#
loop_
_entity.id
_entity.type
_entity.pdbx_description
1 polymer ?
#
loop_
_entity_poly.entity_id
_entity_poly.type
_entity_poly.pdbx_seq_one_letter_code
_entity_poly.pdbx_strand_id
1 'polypeptide(L)'
;MFCASSQDDAVAEMQHRTFDIIVLDLVLEDGSAFAVADFAAYRSEQTRVVFVTNTTFFSDGSIYKHIPNACAFVQSSAPPEDLAAIVEHYAGGN
;
A
#
# COMPACT_ATOMS: atom_id res chain seq x y z
N MET A 1 0.88 0.65 -15.24
CA MET A 1 1.31 -0.02 -13.99
C MET A 1 2.75 0.36 -13.74
N PHE A 2 3.06 0.88 -12.55
CA PHE A 2 4.41 1.28 -12.15
C PHE A 2 4.84 0.40 -10.99
N CYS A 3 6.12 0.04 -10.94
CA CYS A 3 6.68 -0.79 -9.87
C CYS A 3 7.90 -0.10 -9.30
N ALA A 4 8.05 -0.15 -7.98
CA ALA A 4 9.22 0.33 -7.25
C ALA A 4 9.75 -0.81 -6.38
N SER A 5 11.07 -0.92 -6.26
CA SER A 5 11.76 -1.99 -5.52
C SER A 5 12.22 -1.56 -4.13
N SER A 6 12.19 -0.26 -3.84
CA SER A 6 12.65 0.32 -2.58
C SER A 6 11.74 1.47 -2.15
N GLN A 7 11.86 1.87 -0.87
CA GLN A 7 11.22 3.09 -0.38
C GLN A 7 11.60 4.33 -1.22
N ASP A 8 12.88 4.49 -1.55
CA ASP A 8 13.37 5.66 -2.28
C ASP A 8 12.85 5.69 -3.71
N ASP A 9 12.80 4.55 -4.41
CA ASP A 9 12.19 4.43 -5.74
C ASP A 9 10.70 4.81 -5.69
N ALA A 10 9.98 4.32 -4.68
CA ALA A 10 8.56 4.58 -4.52
C ALA A 10 8.30 6.08 -4.26
N VAL A 11 9.11 6.71 -3.40
CA VAL A 11 9.04 8.15 -3.13
C VAL A 11 9.37 8.96 -4.37
N ALA A 12 10.40 8.57 -5.14
CA ALA A 12 10.76 9.25 -6.38
C ALA A 12 9.62 9.20 -7.41
N GLU A 13 9.01 8.04 -7.62
CA GLU A 13 7.84 7.93 -8.51
C GLU A 13 6.67 8.79 -8.01
N MET A 14 6.38 8.74 -6.72
CA MET A 14 5.36 9.59 -6.11
C MET A 14 5.69 11.08 -6.26
N GLN A 15 6.94 11.52 -6.32
CA GLN A 15 7.24 12.94 -6.56
C GLN A 15 6.83 13.41 -7.96
N HIS A 16 6.88 12.51 -8.96
CA HIS A 16 6.57 12.83 -10.35
C HIS A 16 5.10 12.66 -10.73
N ARG A 17 4.33 11.86 -9.98
CA ARG A 17 2.92 11.58 -10.28
C ARG A 17 2.08 11.39 -9.03
N THR A 18 0.79 11.10 -9.20
CA THR A 18 -0.13 10.70 -8.14
C THR A 18 -0.67 9.31 -8.43
N PHE A 19 -1.04 8.58 -7.39
CA PHE A 19 -1.61 7.24 -7.50
C PHE A 19 -2.90 7.19 -6.70
N ASP A 20 -3.95 6.62 -7.27
CA ASP A 20 -5.20 6.41 -6.54
C ASP A 20 -5.08 5.22 -5.58
N ILE A 21 -4.36 4.18 -6.01
CA ILE A 21 -4.04 2.99 -5.23
C ILE A 21 -2.56 2.64 -5.31
N ILE A 22 -2.00 2.29 -4.15
CA ILE A 22 -0.68 1.69 -4.01
C ILE A 22 -0.84 0.32 -3.36
N VAL A 23 -0.36 -0.73 -4.04
CA VAL A 23 -0.17 -2.05 -3.42
C VAL A 23 1.24 -2.08 -2.84
N LEU A 24 1.35 -2.28 -1.53
CA LEU A 24 2.60 -2.11 -0.80
C LEU A 24 2.92 -3.35 0.03
N ASP A 25 4.09 -3.95 -0.21
CA ASP A 25 4.59 -4.98 0.70
C ASP A 25 4.95 -4.35 2.03
N LEU A 26 4.45 -4.93 3.12
CA LEU A 26 4.76 -4.51 4.49
C LEU A 26 6.24 -4.72 4.83
N VAL A 27 6.86 -5.76 4.25
CA VAL A 27 8.24 -6.17 4.51
C VAL A 27 9.08 -5.83 3.29
N LEU A 28 9.58 -4.60 3.23
CA LEU A 28 10.51 -4.16 2.21
C LEU A 28 11.94 -4.63 2.54
N GLU A 29 12.70 -5.04 1.52
CA GLU A 29 14.13 -5.33 1.66
C GLU A 29 14.95 -4.06 1.92
N ASP A 30 14.53 -2.93 1.32
CA ASP A 30 15.18 -1.64 1.47
C ASP A 30 14.17 -0.52 1.81
N GLY A 31 14.31 0.01 3.03
CA GLY A 31 13.48 1.08 3.58
C GLY A 31 12.26 0.60 4.38
N SER A 32 11.27 1.48 4.53
CA SER A 32 10.11 1.28 5.39
C SER A 32 8.80 1.47 4.62
N ALA A 33 7.96 0.43 4.63
CA ALA A 33 6.61 0.50 4.08
C ALA A 33 5.77 1.61 4.77
N PHE A 34 5.99 1.84 6.06
CA PHE A 34 5.29 2.89 6.80
C PHE A 34 5.68 4.28 6.28
N ALA A 35 6.96 4.50 5.99
CA ALA A 35 7.41 5.77 5.42
C ALA A 35 6.83 6.01 4.02
N VAL A 36 6.71 4.95 3.19
CA VAL A 36 6.05 5.04 1.89
C VAL A 36 4.56 5.42 2.04
N ALA A 37 3.85 4.76 2.96
CA ALA A 37 2.43 5.00 3.19
C ALA A 37 2.14 6.38 3.80
N ASP A 38 2.98 6.83 4.74
CA ASP A 38 2.91 8.17 5.32
C ASP A 38 3.18 9.24 4.27
N PHE A 39 4.17 9.04 3.40
CA PHE A 39 4.47 9.97 2.31
C PHE A 39 3.32 10.04 1.30
N ALA A 40 2.71 8.89 0.96
CA ALA A 40 1.53 8.83 0.11
C ALA A 40 0.36 9.63 0.70
N ALA A 41 0.08 9.46 1.99
CA ALA A 41 -0.97 10.19 2.71
C ALA A 41 -0.68 11.69 2.76
N TYR A 42 0.58 12.06 3.02
CA TYR A 42 1.03 13.45 3.03
C TYR A 42 0.87 14.13 1.67
N ARG A 43 1.17 13.41 0.58
CA ARG A 43 1.14 13.97 -0.76
C ARG A 43 -0.28 14.11 -1.32
N SER A 44 -1.17 13.17 -1.04
CA SER A 44 -2.55 13.22 -1.51
C SER A 44 -3.46 12.41 -0.59
N GLU A 45 -4.47 13.08 -0.05
CA GLU A 45 -5.52 12.47 0.80
C GLU A 45 -6.35 11.41 0.05
N GLN A 46 -6.31 11.40 -1.28
CA GLN A 46 -7.03 10.44 -2.11
C GLN A 46 -6.26 9.13 -2.32
N THR A 47 -4.94 9.12 -2.05
CA THR A 47 -4.11 7.91 -2.23
C THR A 47 -4.46 6.87 -1.20
N ARG A 48 -4.89 5.69 -1.65
CA ARG A 48 -5.19 4.54 -0.79
C ARG A 48 -4.09 3.51 -0.85
N VAL A 49 -3.81 2.86 0.28
CA VAL A 49 -2.79 1.82 0.39
C VAL A 49 -3.44 0.47 0.70
N VAL A 50 -3.07 -0.54 -0.08
CA VAL A 50 -3.37 -1.94 0.16
C VAL A 50 -2.08 -2.62 0.61
N PHE A 51 -2.02 -3.04 1.86
CA PHE A 51 -0.85 -3.73 2.38
C PHE A 51 -0.90 -5.22 2.04
N VAL A 52 0.22 -5.76 1.58
CA VAL A 52 0.43 -7.19 1.41
C VAL A 52 1.54 -7.62 2.37
N THR A 53 1.38 -8.74 3.07
CA THR A 53 2.43 -9.26 3.95
C THR A 53 2.41 -10.77 4.04
N ASN A 54 3.56 -11.37 4.31
CA ASN A 54 3.68 -12.79 4.65
C ASN A 54 3.73 -13.05 6.16
N THR A 55 3.53 -12.03 6.99
CA THR A 55 3.60 -12.11 8.44
C THR A 55 2.21 -12.01 9.09
N THR A 56 2.10 -12.47 10.33
CA THR A 56 0.90 -12.28 11.17
C THR A 56 0.97 -11.00 12.00
N PHE A 57 2.03 -10.20 11.83
CA PHE A 57 2.19 -8.92 12.49
C PHE A 57 1.12 -7.98 11.93
N PHE A 58 0.31 -7.36 12.80
CA PHE A 58 -0.90 -6.59 12.45
C PHE A 58 -2.14 -7.39 11.99
N SER A 59 -2.19 -8.72 12.14
CA SER A 59 -3.44 -9.48 11.90
C SER A 59 -4.58 -9.09 12.86
N ASP A 60 -4.27 -8.38 13.95
CA ASP A 60 -5.23 -7.77 14.88
C ASP A 60 -5.84 -6.45 14.34
N GLY A 61 -5.45 -6.04 13.13
CA GLY A 61 -5.92 -4.81 12.49
C GLY A 61 -5.30 -3.53 13.06
N SER A 62 -4.26 -3.62 13.90
CA SER A 62 -3.64 -2.42 14.46
C SER A 62 -2.99 -1.52 13.39
N ILE A 63 -2.70 -2.04 12.19
CA ILE A 63 -2.16 -1.26 11.06
C ILE A 63 -3.07 -0.08 10.68
N TYR A 64 -4.39 -0.24 10.74
CA TYR A 64 -5.35 0.82 10.40
C TYR A 64 -5.34 1.99 11.40
N LYS A 65 -4.82 1.77 12.61
CA LYS A 65 -4.62 2.84 13.60
C LYS A 65 -3.36 3.65 13.35
N HIS A 66 -2.37 3.03 12.70
CA HIS A 66 -1.09 3.66 12.39
C HIS A 66 -1.11 4.37 11.04
N ILE A 67 -1.78 3.78 10.05
CA ILE A 67 -1.76 4.24 8.66
C ILE A 67 -3.19 4.59 8.22
N PRO A 68 -3.57 5.88 8.23
CA PRO A 68 -4.96 6.30 7.99
C PRO A 68 -5.44 6.09 6.55
N ASN A 69 -4.52 6.02 5.58
CA ASN A 69 -4.81 5.74 4.19
C ASN A 69 -4.77 4.23 3.85
N ALA A 70 -4.58 3.35 4.83
CA ALA A 70 -4.69 1.91 4.65
C ALA A 70 -6.17 1.52 4.46
N CYS A 71 -6.49 0.92 3.33
CA CYS A 71 -7.86 0.48 3.01
C CYS A 71 -8.03 -1.05 3.04
N ALA A 72 -6.94 -1.79 2.91
CA ALA A 72 -6.95 -3.25 3.02
C ALA A 72 -5.59 -3.79 3.50
N PHE A 73 -5.64 -4.97 4.08
CA PHE A 73 -4.51 -5.75 4.56
C PHE A 73 -4.69 -7.19 4.14
N VAL A 74 -3.77 -7.70 3.31
CA VAL A 74 -3.90 -8.97 2.60
C VAL A 74 -2.68 -9.84 2.90
N GLN A 75 -2.90 -11.13 3.12
CA GLN A 75 -1.80 -12.08 3.26
C GLN A 75 -1.22 -12.39 1.87
N SER A 76 0.10 -12.55 1.75
CA SER A 76 0.76 -12.91 0.48
C SER A 76 0.36 -14.30 -0.02
N SER A 77 -0.22 -15.14 0.84
CA SER A 77 -0.82 -16.42 0.48
C SER A 77 -2.22 -16.30 -0.13
N ALA A 78 -2.83 -15.11 -0.08
CA ALA A 78 -4.11 -14.88 -0.72
C ALA A 78 -3.99 -15.03 -2.25
N PRO A 79 -5.02 -15.59 -2.90
CA PRO A 79 -5.05 -15.68 -4.35
C PRO A 79 -4.88 -14.30 -5.03
N PRO A 80 -4.12 -14.19 -6.13
CA PRO A 80 -3.95 -12.93 -6.85
C PRO A 80 -5.26 -12.30 -7.33
N GLU A 81 -6.27 -13.12 -7.64
CA GLU A 81 -7.61 -12.68 -8.00
C GLU A 81 -8.31 -11.91 -6.88
N ASP A 82 -8.07 -12.29 -5.62
CA ASP A 82 -8.65 -11.60 -4.47
C ASP A 82 -8.01 -10.21 -4.30
N LEU A 83 -6.69 -10.11 -4.50
CA LEU A 83 -5.98 -8.83 -4.49
C LEU A 83 -6.48 -7.92 -5.63
N ALA A 84 -6.65 -8.49 -6.84
CA ALA A 84 -7.19 -7.75 -7.97
C ALA A 84 -8.60 -7.20 -7.67
N ALA A 85 -9.49 -8.03 -7.11
CA ALA A 85 -10.83 -7.61 -6.72
C ALA A 85 -10.84 -6.50 -5.66
N ILE A 86 -9.93 -6.57 -4.67
CA ILE A 86 -9.74 -5.52 -3.66
C ILE A 86 -9.31 -4.21 -4.32
N VAL A 87 -8.30 -4.27 -5.20
CA VAL A 87 -7.81 -3.09 -5.92
C VAL A 87 -8.92 -2.50 -6.79
N GLU A 88 -9.66 -3.31 -7.53
CA GLU A 88 -10.78 -2.85 -8.36
C GLU A 88 -11.88 -2.19 -7.51
N HIS A 89 -12.22 -2.77 -6.36
CA HIS A 89 -13.21 -2.22 -5.44
C HIS A 89 -12.80 -0.82 -4.93
N TYR A 90 -11.54 -0.64 -4.56
CA TYR A 90 -11.07 0.62 -3.99
C TYR A 90 -10.61 1.64 -5.05
N ALA A 91 -10.21 1.22 -6.25
CA ALA A 91 -9.80 2.12 -7.33
C ALA A 91 -10.98 2.56 -8.20
N GLY A 92 -11.97 1.68 -8.37
CA GLY A 92 -13.15 1.91 -9.22
C GLY A 92 -14.27 2.72 -8.58
N GLY A 93 -14.14 3.09 -7.31
CA GLY A 93 -15.13 3.89 -6.58
C GLY A 93 -15.07 5.40 -6.86
N ASN A 94 -14.89 5.80 -8.12
CA ASN A 94 -14.88 7.20 -8.56
C ASN A 94 -15.96 7.48 -9.61
#